data_AF-A0A0D6LU81-F1
#
_entry.id   AF-A0A0D6LU81-F1
#
_cell.length_a   1.000
_cell.length_b   1.000
_cell.length_c   1.000
_cell.angle_alpha   90.00
_cell.angle_beta   90.00
_cell.angle_gamma   90.00
#
_symmetry.space_group_name_H-M   'P 1'
#
loop_
_entity.id
_entity.type
_entity.pdbx_description
1 polymer ?
#
loop_
_entity_poly.entity_id
_entity_poly.type
_entity_poly.pdbx_seq_one_letter_code
_entity_poly.pdbx_strand_id
1 'polypeptide(L)'
;MLLQLTHSRFEASPDLQYFALFKPTSDQAVWWSVKGQNLAFLSREKTKEKSVLMTSYSRNENYPIVVELPYPKTHEKRLPTYVINLWNKKTRELKQMDVQLRDST
;
A
#
# COMPACT_ATOMS: atom_id res chain seq x y z
N MET A 1 18.46 9.99 3.89
CA MET A 1 18.14 9.85 5.32
C MET A 1 16.79 9.14 5.42
N LEU A 2 16.81 7.81 5.56
CA LEU A 2 15.61 6.98 5.63
C LEU A 2 15.05 7.04 7.06
N LEU A 3 13.81 7.47 7.23
CA LEU A 3 13.06 7.29 8.47
C LEU A 3 12.68 5.81 8.58
N GLN A 4 13.54 5.01 9.22
CA GLN A 4 13.16 3.69 9.71
C GLN A 4 12.20 3.87 10.89
N LEU A 5 10.89 3.86 10.60
CA LEU A 5 9.86 3.79 11.64
C LEU A 5 9.75 2.35 12.13
N THR A 6 10.37 2.15 13.29
CA THR A 6 10.27 1.01 14.20
C THR A 6 8.84 0.46 14.34
N HIS A 7 8.69 -0.86 14.22
CA HIS A 7 7.59 -1.66 14.81
C HIS A 7 6.15 -1.20 14.51
N SER A 8 5.83 -0.83 13.27
CA SER A 8 4.43 -0.62 12.88
C SER A 8 3.95 -1.74 11.96
N ARG A 9 2.75 -2.28 12.22
CA ARG A 9 2.06 -3.31 11.44
C ARG A 9 1.73 -2.88 9.99
N PHE A 10 2.27 -1.75 9.55
CA PHE A 10 1.79 -1.00 8.40
C PHE A 10 2.98 -0.51 7.56
N GLU A 11 2.90 -0.69 6.24
CA GLU A 11 3.90 -0.19 5.29
C GLU A 11 3.25 0.82 4.35
N ALA A 12 3.90 1.98 4.20
CA ALA A 12 3.49 3.00 3.25
C ALA A 12 3.99 2.59 1.85
N SER A 13 3.15 1.85 1.11
CA SER A 13 3.45 1.51 -0.29
C SER A 13 2.16 1.35 -1.09
N PRO A 14 2.09 1.88 -2.32
CA PRO A 14 1.05 1.51 -3.26
C PRO A 14 1.34 0.09 -3.78
N ASP A 15 0.32 -0.76 -3.79
CA ASP A 15 0.44 -2.14 -4.25
C ASP A 15 -0.19 -2.34 -5.64
N LEU A 16 0.01 -3.51 -6.24
CA LEU A 16 -0.51 -3.78 -7.58
C LEU A 16 -2.03 -3.69 -7.65
N GLN A 17 -2.75 -4.05 -6.58
CA GLN A 17 -4.19 -3.87 -6.56
C GLN A 17 -4.57 -2.38 -6.54
N TYR A 18 -3.86 -1.56 -5.77
CA TYR A 18 -4.06 -0.11 -5.77
C TYR A 18 -3.89 0.48 -7.18
N PHE A 19 -2.83 0.09 -7.88
CA PHE A 19 -2.57 0.54 -9.25
C PHE A 19 -3.60 0.03 -10.26
N ALA A 20 -3.93 -1.25 -10.21
CA ALA A 20 -4.79 -1.89 -11.20
C ALA A 20 -6.26 -1.45 -11.08
N LEU A 21 -6.76 -1.27 -9.85
CA LEU A 21 -8.18 -0.99 -9.61
C LEU A 21 -8.48 0.51 -9.51
N PHE A 22 -7.69 1.27 -8.74
CA PHE A 22 -7.99 2.69 -8.54
C PHE A 22 -7.42 3.57 -9.64
N LYS A 23 -6.54 3.03 -10.50
CA LYS A 23 -5.85 3.76 -11.59
C LYS A 23 -5.40 5.15 -11.13
N PRO A 24 -4.59 5.22 -10.06
CA PRO A 24 -4.17 6.49 -9.50
C PRO A 24 -3.43 7.30 -10.56
N THR A 25 -3.60 8.61 -10.54
CA THR A 25 -2.86 9.53 -11.43
C THR A 25 -1.38 9.61 -11.10
N SER A 26 -0.95 9.07 -9.94
CA SER A 26 0.44 9.05 -9.49
C SER A 26 0.80 7.77 -8.75
N ASP A 27 2.05 7.33 -8.90
CA ASP A 27 2.65 6.22 -8.15
C ASP A 27 2.95 6.53 -6.68
N GLN A 28 2.43 7.64 -6.18
CA GLN A 28 2.62 8.10 -4.81
C GLN A 28 1.32 7.96 -4.04
N ALA A 29 1.38 7.24 -2.92
CA ALA A 29 0.30 7.16 -1.95
C ALA A 29 0.51 8.14 -0.78
N VAL A 30 1.10 9.31 -1.09
CA VAL A 30 1.53 10.32 -0.11
C VAL A 30 1.14 11.70 -0.64
N TRP A 31 0.47 12.48 0.21
CA TRP A 31 -0.06 13.80 -0.14
C TRP A 31 0.28 14.81 0.94
N TRP A 32 0.97 15.89 0.56
CA TRP A 32 1.15 17.04 1.42
C TRP A 32 -0.07 17.96 1.37
N SER A 33 -0.41 18.57 2.51
CA SER A 33 -1.38 19.67 2.49
C SER A 33 -0.81 20.85 1.71
N VAL A 34 -1.68 21.70 1.15
CA VAL A 34 -1.28 22.87 0.34
C VAL A 34 -0.29 23.79 1.08
N LYS A 35 -0.42 23.87 2.41
CA LYS A 35 0.46 24.67 3.28
C LYS A 35 1.69 23.90 3.80
N GLY A 36 1.86 22.63 3.42
CA GLY A 36 2.95 21.74 3.86
C GLY A 36 2.94 21.41 5.37
N GLN A 37 1.81 21.62 6.05
CA GLN A 37 1.70 21.44 7.50
C GLN A 37 1.31 20.01 7.90
N ASN A 38 0.58 19.33 7.03
CA ASN A 38 0.11 17.96 7.28
C ASN A 38 0.55 17.08 6.11
N LEU A 39 0.85 15.82 6.42
CA LEU A 39 1.18 14.76 5.48
C LEU A 39 0.14 13.66 5.61
N ALA A 40 -0.65 13.43 4.57
CA ALA A 40 -1.51 12.27 4.46
C ALA A 40 -0.75 11.16 3.73
N PHE A 41 -0.83 9.93 4.21
CA PHE A 41 -0.27 8.78 3.51
C PHE A 41 -1.16 7.57 3.71
N LEU A 42 -1.26 6.75 2.66
CA LEU A 42 -1.94 5.46 2.74
C LEU A 42 -0.98 4.45 3.36
N SER A 43 -1.51 3.58 4.20
CA SER A 43 -0.76 2.46 4.74
C SER A 43 -1.58 1.20 4.65
N ARG A 44 -0.89 0.10 4.34
CA ARG A 44 -1.50 -1.22 4.23
C ARG A 44 -1.16 -2.05 5.45
N GLU A 45 -2.14 -2.75 6.00
CA GLU A 45 -1.88 -3.71 7.08
C GLU A 45 -1.11 -4.92 6.54
N LYS A 46 -0.01 -5.30 7.21
CA LYS A 46 0.76 -6.51 6.89
C LYS A 46 0.05 -7.77 7.39
N THR A 47 -1.08 -8.09 6.78
CA THR A 47 -1.75 -9.38 7.00
C THR A 47 -1.26 -10.43 6.01
N LYS A 48 -1.40 -11.73 6.35
CA LYS A 48 -1.11 -12.82 5.40
C LYS A 48 -2.16 -12.79 4.30
N GLU A 49 -1.82 -12.17 3.19
CA GLU A 49 -2.63 -12.12 1.98
C GLU A 49 -2.33 -13.33 1.10
N LYS A 50 -3.27 -13.65 0.20
CA LYS A 50 -2.98 -14.64 -0.83
C LYS A 50 -2.05 -14.06 -1.87
N SER A 51 -1.01 -14.82 -2.16
CA SER A 51 -0.06 -14.55 -3.21
C SER A 51 -0.30 -15.46 -4.41
N VAL A 52 0.18 -15.01 -5.57
CA VAL A 52 0.25 -15.78 -6.80
C VAL A 52 1.72 -15.87 -7.21
N LEU A 53 2.12 -17.04 -7.68
CA LEU A 53 3.45 -17.24 -8.25
C LEU A 53 3.45 -16.79 -9.71
N MET A 54 4.38 -15.91 -10.06
CA MET A 54 4.58 -15.42 -11.41
C MET A 54 5.98 -15.77 -11.88
N THR A 55 6.09 -16.33 -13.08
CA THR A 55 7.40 -16.55 -13.71
C THR A 55 7.86 -15.27 -14.41
N SER A 56 9.02 -14.77 -14.04
CA SER A 56 9.67 -13.58 -14.60
C SER A 56 10.88 -13.99 -15.44
N TYR A 57 11.05 -13.33 -16.58
CA TYR A 57 12.18 -13.53 -17.49
C TYR A 57 13.02 -12.26 -17.49
N SER A 58 14.24 -12.34 -16.94
CA SER A 58 15.19 -11.24 -16.92
C SER A 58 16.24 -11.45 -18.00
N ARG A 59 16.63 -10.40 -18.72
CA ARG A 59 17.75 -10.48 -19.69
C ARG A 59 19.10 -10.78 -19.02
N ASN A 60 19.20 -10.53 -17.72
CA ASN A 60 20.44 -10.70 -16.97
C ASN A 60 20.58 -12.13 -16.40
N GLU A 61 19.55 -12.97 -16.52
CA GLU A 61 19.55 -14.31 -15.96
C GLU A 61 19.25 -15.35 -17.06
N ASN A 62 19.98 -16.46 -17.04
CA ASN A 62 19.82 -17.53 -18.02
C ASN A 62 18.61 -18.43 -17.75
N TYR A 63 18.00 -18.33 -16.56
CA TYR A 63 16.84 -19.13 -16.16
C TYR A 63 15.70 -18.24 -15.67
N PRO A 64 14.44 -18.69 -15.83
CA PRO A 64 13.28 -17.95 -15.32
C PRO A 64 13.26 -17.93 -13.80
N ILE A 65 12.82 -16.82 -13.23
CA ILE A 65 12.70 -16.61 -11.79
C ILE A 65 11.23 -16.71 -11.40
N VAL A 66 10.92 -17.41 -10.32
CA VAL A 66 9.57 -17.40 -9.75
C VAL A 66 9.49 -16.30 -8.70
N VAL A 67 8.60 -15.34 -8.93
CA VAL A 67 8.33 -14.22 -8.02
C VAL A 67 6.98 -14.45 -7.36
N GLU A 68 6.94 -14.33 -6.03
CA GLU A 68 5.71 -14.36 -5.27
C GLU A 68 5.11 -12.96 -5.20
N LEU A 69 3.85 -12.82 -5.66
CA LEU A 69 3.18 -11.54 -5.77
C LEU A 69 1.88 -11.53 -4.96
N PRO A 70 1.71 -10.61 -3.98
CA PRO A 70 0.45 -10.47 -3.26
C PRO A 70 -0.63 -9.94 -4.22
N TYR A 71 -1.64 -10.78 -4.50
CA TYR A 71 -2.73 -10.44 -5.41
C TYR A 71 -3.99 -11.22 -5.05
N PRO A 72 -4.95 -10.62 -4.31
CA PRO A 72 -6.22 -11.27 -4.02
C PRO A 72 -7.06 -11.36 -5.29
N LYS A 73 -7.44 -12.59 -5.68
CA LYS A 73 -8.32 -12.82 -6.83
C LYS A 73 -9.77 -12.45 -6.50
N THR A 74 -10.61 -12.37 -7.53
CA THR A 74 -12.05 -12.13 -7.36
C THR A 74 -12.68 -13.16 -6.41
N HIS A 75 -13.58 -12.69 -5.52
CA HIS A 75 -14.24 -13.48 -4.47
C HIS A 75 -13.32 -14.01 -3.34
N GLU A 76 -12.17 -13.39 -3.15
CA GLU A 76 -11.34 -13.70 -1.99
C GLU A 76 -12.00 -13.24 -0.69
N LYS A 77 -11.98 -14.09 0.35
CA LYS A 77 -12.65 -13.79 1.64
C LYS A 77 -11.96 -12.66 2.41
N ARG A 78 -10.70 -12.36 2.10
CA ARG A 78 -9.89 -11.35 2.77
C ARG A 78 -9.32 -10.40 1.74
N LEU A 79 -9.82 -9.17 1.77
CA LEU A 79 -9.29 -8.05 1.01
C LEU A 79 -8.23 -7.32 1.83
N PRO A 80 -7.27 -6.64 1.18
CA PRO A 80 -6.35 -5.78 1.89
C PRO A 80 -7.07 -4.67 2.63
N THR A 81 -6.72 -4.51 3.90
CA THR A 81 -7.18 -3.39 4.73
C THR A 81 -6.23 -2.22 4.51
N TYR A 82 -6.79 -1.11 4.02
CA TYR A 82 -6.06 0.14 3.87
C TYR A 82 -6.47 1.12 4.97
N VAL A 83 -5.48 1.84 5.47
CA VAL A 83 -5.62 2.83 6.52
C VAL A 83 -5.03 4.15 6.02
N ILE A 84 -5.75 5.25 6.22
CA ILE A 84 -5.23 6.58 5.94
C ILE A 84 -4.63 7.14 7.23
N ASN A 85 -3.37 7.52 7.15
CA ASN A 85 -2.64 8.17 8.23
C ASN A 85 -2.44 9.65 7.91
N LEU A 86 -2.71 10.51 8.88
CA LEU A 86 -2.50 11.95 8.79
C LEU A 86 -1.49 12.39 9.86
N TRP A 87 -0.32 12.83 9.42
CA TRP A 87 0.73 13.34 10.28
C TRP A 87 0.76 14.87 10.28
N ASN A 88 0.77 15.48 11.46
CA ASN A 88 0.91 16.92 11.62
C ASN A 88 2.36 17.29 11.93
N LYS A 89 2.96 18.14 11.11
CA LYS A 89 4.38 18.55 11.24
C LYS A 89 4.65 19.39 12.51
N LYS A 90 3.67 20.18 12.96
CA LYS A 90 3.80 21.09 14.11
C LYS A 90 3.63 20.36 15.43
N THR A 91 2.55 19.60 15.57
CA THR A 91 2.25 18.86 16.81
C THR A 91 2.99 17.52 16.88
N ARG A 92 3.52 17.04 15.73
CA ARG A 92 4.12 15.71 15.56
C ARG A 92 3.15 14.56 15.86
N GLU A 93 1.86 14.84 15.86
CA GLU A 93 0.82 13.85 16.12
C GLU A 93 0.44 13.11 14.84
N LEU A 94 0.13 11.83 15.01
CA LEU A 94 -0.39 10.96 13.97
C LEU A 94 -1.85 10.65 14.27
N LYS A 95 -2.74 10.94 13.31
CA LYS A 95 -4.14 10.57 13.36
C LYS A 95 -4.42 9.49 12.33
N GLN A 96 -5.06 8.42 12.75
CA GLN A 96 -5.37 7.26 11.91
C GLN A 96 -6.87 7.24 11.57
N MET A 97 -7.21 6.87 10.34
CA MET A 97 -8.59 6.67 9.87
C MET A 97 -8.70 5.35 9.14
N ASP A 98 -9.68 4.53 9.53
CA ASP A 98 -10.01 3.28 8.85
C ASP A 98 -10.87 3.56 7.61
N VAL A 99 -10.52 2.95 6.48
CA VAL A 99 -11.25 3.12 5.22
C VAL A 99 -12.04 1.85 4.95
N GLN A 100 -13.34 1.88 5.28
CA GLN A 100 -14.24 0.79 4.91
C GLN A 100 -14.76 1.05 3.50
N LEU A 101 -14.33 0.21 2.55
CA LEU A 101 -14.89 0.17 1.21
C LEU A 101 -16.30 -0.44 1.33
N ARG A 102 -17.32 0.33 0.95
CA ARG A 102 -18.71 -0.13 0.96
C ARG A 102 -18.95 -0.97 -0.29
N ASP A 103 -19.49 -2.18 -0.14
CA ASP A 103 -19.98 -2.95 -1.28
C ASP A 103 -21.13 -2.18 -1.94
N SER A 104 -20.95 -1.75 -3.20
CA SER A 104 -22.06 -1.19 -3.97
C SER A 104 -22.99 -2.34 -4.37
N THR A 105 -24.13 -2.43 -3.70
CA THR A 105 -25.30 -3.22 -4.14
C THR A 105 -25.73 -2.88 -5.55
#